data_AF-E1CBR2-F1
#
_entry.id   AF-E1CBR2-F1
#
_cell.length_a   1.000
_cell.length_b   1.000
_cell.length_c   1.000
_cell.angle_alpha   90.00
_cell.angle_beta   90.00
_cell.angle_gamma   90.00
#
_symmetry.space_group_name_H-M   'P 1'
#
loop_
_entity.id
_entity.type
_entity.pdbx_description
1 polymer ?
#
loop_
_entity_poly.entity_id
_entity_poly.type
_entity_poly.pdbx_seq_one_letter_code
_entity_poly.pdbx_strand_id
1 'polypeptide(L)'
;MKLRLSALALGTTLLVGCASSGTDQQGRSDPLEGFNRTMYNFNFNVLDPYIVRPVAVAWRDYVPQPARNGLSNFTGNLEEPAVMVNYFLQGDPYQGMVHFTRFFLNTILGMGGFIDVAGMANPKLQRTEPHRFGSTLGHYGVGYGPYVQLP
;
A
#
# COMPACT_ATOMS: atom_id res chain seq x y z
N MET A 1 0.59 44.09 48.20
CA MET A 1 0.17 44.13 46.77
C MET A 1 1.29 43.77 45.78
N LYS A 2 2.56 44.11 46.05
CA LYS A 2 3.70 43.82 45.15
C LYS A 2 3.92 42.32 44.83
N LEU A 3 3.80 41.44 45.83
CA LEU A 3 3.96 39.98 45.64
C LEU A 3 2.89 39.34 44.72
N ARG A 4 1.66 39.87 44.74
CA ARG A 4 0.54 39.36 43.93
C ARG A 4 0.69 39.75 42.45
N LEU A 5 1.27 40.92 42.17
CA LEU A 5 1.59 41.35 40.81
C LEU A 5 2.74 40.51 40.21
N SER A 6 3.77 40.20 41.00
CA SER A 6 4.89 39.37 40.55
C SER A 6 4.46 37.93 40.20
N ALA A 7 3.54 37.35 41.00
CA ALA A 7 2.99 36.03 40.72
C ALA A 7 2.12 36.01 39.43
N LEU A 8 1.36 37.09 39.18
CA LEU A 8 0.56 37.21 37.96
C LEU A 8 1.42 37.36 36.69
N ALA A 9 2.54 38.08 36.80
CA ALA A 9 3.51 38.24 35.72
C ALA A 9 4.23 36.93 35.39
N LEU A 10 4.60 36.14 36.40
CA LEU A 10 5.24 34.83 36.21
C LEU A 10 4.28 33.79 35.60
N GLY A 11 3.01 33.82 36.00
CA GLY A 11 1.97 32.94 35.46
C GLY A 11 1.65 33.23 34.00
N THR A 12 1.66 34.51 33.61
CA THR A 12 1.44 34.90 32.21
C THR A 12 2.60 34.50 31.29
N THR A 13 3.86 34.55 31.77
CA THR A 13 5.01 34.06 30.99
C THR A 13 5.02 32.54 30.79
N LEU A 14 4.53 31.76 31.76
CA LEU A 14 4.45 30.29 31.65
C LEU A 14 3.38 29.83 30.66
N LEU A 15 2.30 30.60 30.47
CA LEU A 15 1.22 30.27 29.55
C LEU A 15 1.55 30.56 28.07
N VAL A 16 2.47 31.48 27.79
CA VAL A 16 2.92 31.77 26.41
C VAL A 16 3.79 30.64 25.83
N GLY A 17 4.46 29.86 26.69
CA GLY A 17 5.28 28.71 26.26
C GLY A 17 4.47 27.57 25.61
N CYS A 18 3.18 27.45 25.92
CA CYS A 18 2.30 26.43 25.32
C CYS A 18 1.73 26.84 23.96
N ALA A 19 1.88 28.09 23.52
CA ALA A 19 1.42 28.55 22.21
C ALA A 19 2.47 28.33 21.10
N SER A 20 3.68 27.89 21.45
CA SER A 20 4.72 27.46 20.50
C SER A 20 4.64 25.95 20.22
N SER A 21 3.43 25.42 20.01
CA SER A 21 3.30 24.27 19.14
C SER A 21 3.69 24.76 17.76
N GLY A 22 4.88 24.37 17.28
CA GLY A 22 5.26 24.62 15.91
C GLY A 22 4.09 24.27 15.00
N THR A 23 3.79 25.15 14.05
CA THR A 23 3.12 24.74 12.83
C THR A 23 4.06 23.77 12.13
N ASP A 24 4.20 22.55 12.66
CA ASP A 24 4.43 21.40 11.83
C ASP A 24 3.22 21.39 10.93
N GLN A 25 3.37 22.02 9.76
CA GLN A 25 2.55 21.65 8.65
C GLN A 25 2.57 20.13 8.67
N GLN A 26 1.40 19.48 8.70
CA GLN A 26 1.26 18.19 8.02
C GLN A 26 1.51 18.39 6.51
N GLY A 27 2.64 19.01 6.17
CA GLY A 27 3.24 19.04 4.87
C GLY A 27 3.79 17.64 4.70
N ARG A 28 3.12 16.88 3.84
CA ARG A 28 3.67 15.68 3.22
C ARG A 28 5.12 16.00 2.84
N SER A 29 6.05 15.54 3.67
CA SER A 29 7.46 15.86 3.50
C SER A 29 7.96 15.05 2.31
N ASP A 30 8.14 15.71 1.17
CA ASP A 30 8.74 15.13 -0.03
C ASP A 30 10.07 15.83 -0.34
N PRO A 31 11.19 15.37 0.26
CA PRO A 31 12.50 15.95 0.02
C PRO A 31 12.95 15.86 -1.46
N LEU A 32 12.32 14.99 -2.24
CA LEU A 32 12.69 14.69 -3.63
C LEU A 32 11.65 15.23 -4.62
N GLU A 33 10.78 16.17 -4.20
CA GLU A 33 9.65 16.65 -5.01
C GLU A 33 10.07 17.11 -6.43
N GLY A 34 11.19 17.83 -6.56
CA GLY A 34 11.69 18.28 -7.87
C GLY A 34 12.05 17.13 -8.81
N PHE A 35 12.74 16.11 -8.28
CA PHE A 35 13.05 14.89 -9.03
C PHE A 35 11.76 14.13 -9.35
N ASN A 36 10.90 13.94 -8.35
CA ASN A 36 9.66 13.17 -8.46
C ASN A 36 8.71 13.76 -9.51
N ARG A 37 8.53 15.08 -9.53
CA ARG A 37 7.71 15.78 -10.53
C ARG A 37 8.29 15.68 -11.94
N THR A 38 9.62 15.71 -12.08
CA THR A 38 10.27 15.56 -13.39
C THR A 38 10.07 14.16 -13.95
N MET A 39 10.30 13.12 -13.13
CA MET A 39 10.06 11.73 -13.52
C MET A 39 8.58 11.46 -13.77
N TYR A 40 7.68 12.03 -12.94
CA TYR A 40 6.24 11.97 -13.17
C TYR A 40 5.86 12.56 -14.53
N ASN A 41 6.38 13.75 -14.88
CA ASN A 41 6.09 14.37 -16.17
C ASN A 41 6.57 13.53 -17.36
N PHE A 42 7.72 12.86 -17.23
CA PHE A 42 8.20 11.91 -18.22
C PHE A 42 7.25 10.71 -18.35
N ASN A 43 6.87 10.09 -17.23
CA ASN A 43 5.97 8.94 -17.23
C ASN A 43 4.60 9.29 -17.80
N PHE A 44 4.05 10.44 -17.41
CA PHE A 44 2.70 10.84 -17.76
C PHE A 44 2.58 11.37 -19.19
N ASN A 45 3.54 12.16 -19.67
CA ASN A 45 3.43 12.81 -20.99
C ASN A 45 4.16 12.05 -22.10
N VAL A 46 5.12 11.17 -21.77
CA VAL A 46 5.94 10.45 -22.75
C VAL A 46 5.73 8.94 -22.65
N LEU A 47 5.97 8.34 -21.49
CA LEU A 47 5.88 6.87 -21.38
C LEU A 47 4.45 6.36 -21.56
N ASP A 48 3.47 6.99 -20.89
CA ASP A 48 2.07 6.57 -20.95
C ASP A 48 1.45 6.74 -22.35
N PRO A 49 1.48 7.93 -22.98
CA PRO A 49 0.75 8.14 -24.23
C PRO A 49 1.36 7.40 -25.42
N TYR A 50 2.68 7.19 -25.42
CA TYR A 50 3.41 6.62 -26.55
C TYR A 50 3.68 5.11 -26.41
N ILE A 51 3.75 4.57 -25.18
CA ILE A 51 4.13 3.16 -24.96
C ILE A 51 3.06 2.43 -24.13
N VAL A 52 2.84 2.82 -22.88
CA VAL A 52 2.04 2.02 -21.94
C VAL A 52 0.57 1.96 -22.35
N ARG A 53 -0.04 3.12 -22.66
CA ARG A 53 -1.45 3.19 -23.05
C ARG A 53 -1.75 2.50 -24.38
N PRO A 54 -0.97 2.68 -25.47
CA PRO A 54 -1.15 1.90 -26.69
C PRO A 54 -1.07 0.39 -26.45
N VAL A 55 -0.12 -0.08 -25.65
CA VAL A 55 0.01 -1.51 -25.30
C VAL A 55 -1.20 -1.98 -24.48
N ALA A 56 -1.67 -1.18 -23.51
CA ALA A 56 -2.84 -1.51 -22.71
C ALA A 56 -4.13 -1.58 -23.54
N VAL A 57 -4.30 -0.69 -24.52
CA VAL A 57 -5.42 -0.73 -25.48
C VAL A 57 -5.33 -1.99 -26.32
N ALA A 58 -4.16 -2.32 -26.88
CA ALA A 58 -3.96 -3.56 -27.63
C ALA A 58 -4.24 -4.79 -26.76
N TRP A 59 -3.76 -4.82 -25.50
CA TRP A 59 -4.04 -5.90 -24.56
C TRP A 59 -5.55 -6.08 -24.32
N ARG A 60 -6.28 -4.97 -24.13
CA ARG A 60 -7.73 -5.00 -23.94
C ARG A 60 -8.47 -5.49 -25.20
N ASP A 61 -8.03 -5.07 -26.38
CA ASP A 61 -8.74 -5.31 -27.64
C ASP A 61 -8.44 -6.67 -28.25
N TYR A 62 -7.22 -7.20 -28.07
CA TYR A 62 -6.78 -8.46 -28.68
C TYR A 62 -6.74 -9.65 -27.71
N VAL A 63 -6.67 -9.42 -26.39
CA VAL A 63 -6.61 -10.53 -25.42
C VAL A 63 -8.00 -10.81 -24.84
N PRO A 64 -8.53 -12.03 -25.01
CA PRO A 64 -9.87 -12.36 -24.54
C PRO A 64 -9.95 -12.37 -23.01
N GLN A 65 -11.12 -12.00 -22.48
CA GLN A 65 -11.37 -11.88 -21.03
C GLN A 65 -10.94 -13.12 -20.22
N PRO A 66 -11.22 -14.37 -20.64
CA PRO A 66 -10.78 -15.56 -19.89
C PRO A 66 -9.27 -15.65 -19.73
N ALA A 67 -8.50 -15.30 -20.76
CA ALA A 67 -7.04 -15.32 -20.69
C ALA A 67 -6.50 -14.22 -19.75
N ARG A 68 -7.10 -13.02 -19.79
CA ARG A 68 -6.76 -11.91 -18.89
C ARG A 68 -7.03 -12.27 -17.43
N ASN A 69 -8.21 -12.83 -17.16
CA ASN A 69 -8.61 -13.27 -15.83
C ASN A 69 -7.71 -14.41 -15.35
N GLY A 70 -7.45 -15.39 -16.21
CA GLY A 70 -6.56 -16.52 -15.91
C GLY A 70 -5.15 -16.07 -15.52
N LEU A 71 -4.55 -15.17 -16.31
CA LEU A 71 -3.23 -14.63 -16.00
C LEU A 71 -3.22 -13.82 -14.70
N SER A 72 -4.24 -12.98 -14.49
CA SER A 72 -4.42 -12.21 -13.25
C SER A 72 -4.58 -13.11 -12.01
N ASN A 73 -5.30 -14.23 -12.14
CA ASN A 73 -5.43 -15.20 -11.05
C ASN A 73 -4.11 -15.92 -10.79
N PHE A 74 -3.42 -16.35 -11.85
CA PHE A 74 -2.14 -17.05 -11.73
C PHE A 74 -1.08 -16.19 -11.04
N THR A 75 -0.88 -14.95 -11.48
CA THR A 75 0.09 -14.05 -10.86
C THR A 75 -0.30 -13.71 -9.42
N GLY A 76 -1.59 -13.52 -9.15
CA GLY A 76 -2.08 -13.34 -7.77
C GLY A 76 -1.80 -14.55 -6.88
N ASN A 77 -1.96 -15.77 -7.40
CA ASN A 77 -1.71 -17.02 -6.68
C ASN A 77 -0.24 -17.16 -6.24
N LEU A 78 0.71 -16.64 -7.02
CA LEU A 78 2.14 -16.66 -6.67
C LEU A 78 2.47 -15.81 -5.43
N GLU A 79 1.61 -14.84 -5.11
CA GLU A 79 1.81 -13.94 -3.99
C GLU A 79 1.21 -14.49 -2.68
N GLU A 80 0.21 -15.36 -2.78
CA GLU A 80 -0.52 -15.93 -1.64
C GLU A 80 0.41 -16.53 -0.55
N PRO A 81 1.50 -17.28 -0.88
CA PRO A 81 2.41 -17.79 0.14
C PRO A 81 3.15 -16.68 0.89
N ALA A 82 3.57 -15.62 0.20
CA ALA A 82 4.22 -14.48 0.84
C ALA A 82 3.21 -13.71 1.71
N VAL A 83 1.96 -13.60 1.28
CA VAL A 83 0.89 -12.97 2.05
C VAL A 83 0.58 -13.77 3.32
N MET A 84 0.46 -15.10 3.21
CA MET A 84 0.30 -16.00 4.35
C MET A 84 1.40 -15.80 5.40
N VAL A 85 2.67 -15.83 4.97
CA VAL A 85 3.81 -15.64 5.89
C VAL A 85 3.74 -14.29 6.59
N ASN A 86 3.35 -13.23 5.89
CA ASN A 86 3.26 -11.89 6.47
C ASN A 86 2.10 -11.73 7.45
N TYR A 87 0.95 -12.35 7.21
CA TYR A 87 -0.12 -12.39 8.22
C TYR A 87 0.29 -13.13 9.48
N PHE A 88 1.03 -14.23 9.35
CA PHE A 88 1.62 -14.88 10.53
C PHE A 88 2.60 -13.98 11.26
N LEU A 89 3.46 -13.26 10.53
CA LEU A 89 4.37 -12.29 11.14
C LEU A 89 3.64 -11.14 11.83
N GLN A 90 2.48 -10.71 11.34
CA GLN A 90 1.64 -9.68 11.96
C GLN A 90 0.81 -10.21 13.15
N GLY A 91 0.86 -11.51 13.43
CA GLY A 91 0.11 -12.13 14.52
C GLY A 91 -1.36 -12.44 14.20
N ASP A 92 -1.77 -12.44 12.92
CA ASP A 92 -3.10 -12.83 12.47
C ASP A 92 -3.07 -14.20 11.77
N PRO A 93 -3.16 -15.31 12.53
CA PRO A 93 -3.13 -16.65 11.95
C PRO A 93 -4.40 -16.99 11.16
N TYR A 94 -5.52 -16.32 11.42
CA TYR A 94 -6.76 -16.57 10.70
C TYR A 94 -6.61 -16.14 9.24
N GLN A 95 -6.14 -14.92 9.00
CA GLN A 95 -5.88 -14.43 7.64
C GLN A 95 -4.75 -15.21 6.97
N GLY A 96 -3.71 -15.60 7.72
CA GLY A 96 -2.67 -16.48 7.19
C GLY A 96 -3.23 -17.78 6.61
N MET A 97 -4.15 -18.44 7.33
CA MET A 97 -4.79 -19.67 6.86
C MET A 97 -5.80 -19.45 5.72
N VAL A 98 -6.43 -18.28 5.64
CA VAL A 98 -7.26 -17.91 4.48
C VAL A 98 -6.41 -17.90 3.20
N HIS A 99 -5.26 -17.22 3.23
CA HIS A 99 -4.34 -17.15 2.09
C HIS A 99 -3.67 -18.49 1.77
N PHE A 100 -3.37 -19.32 2.78
CA PHE A 100 -2.97 -20.71 2.58
C PHE A 100 -4.03 -21.51 1.82
N THR A 101 -5.29 -21.41 2.24
CA THR A 101 -6.41 -22.14 1.63
C THR A 101 -6.64 -21.67 0.20
N ARG A 102 -6.53 -20.37 -0.06
CA ARG A 102 -6.56 -19.80 -1.41
C ARG A 102 -5.48 -20.39 -2.29
N PHE A 103 -4.22 -20.35 -1.85
CA PHE A 103 -3.10 -20.93 -2.58
C PHE A 103 -3.30 -22.43 -2.86
N PHE A 104 -3.71 -23.19 -1.85
CA PHE A 104 -3.93 -24.63 -1.96
C PHE A 104 -5.02 -24.97 -2.97
N LEU A 105 -6.22 -24.38 -2.84
CA LEU A 105 -7.33 -24.66 -3.74
C LEU A 105 -7.05 -24.19 -5.17
N ASN A 106 -6.51 -22.99 -5.34
CA ASN A 106 -6.25 -22.42 -6.67
C ASN A 106 -5.11 -23.15 -7.38
N THR A 107 -4.08 -23.58 -6.67
CA THR A 107 -2.98 -24.35 -7.27
C THR A 107 -3.40 -25.77 -7.63
N ILE A 108 -4.07 -26.48 -6.71
CA ILE A 108 -4.40 -27.90 -6.90
C ILE A 108 -5.63 -28.11 -7.79
N LEU A 109 -6.70 -27.35 -7.55
CA LEU A 109 -7.98 -27.50 -8.25
C LEU A 109 -8.17 -26.44 -9.33
N GLY A 110 -7.51 -25.28 -9.20
CA GLY A 110 -7.62 -24.16 -10.13
C GLY A 110 -6.61 -24.16 -11.27
N MET A 111 -6.12 -25.34 -11.68
CA MET A 111 -5.11 -25.52 -12.73
C MET A 111 -3.84 -24.69 -12.49
N GLY A 112 -3.23 -24.80 -11.30
CA GLY A 112 -2.00 -24.05 -10.99
C GLY A 112 -2.21 -22.56 -10.69
N GLY A 113 -3.46 -22.13 -10.45
CA GLY A 113 -3.80 -20.76 -10.10
C GLY A 113 -4.52 -19.97 -11.18
N PHE A 114 -4.76 -20.54 -12.38
CA PHE A 114 -5.50 -19.84 -13.44
C PHE A 114 -7.00 -19.68 -13.13
N ILE A 115 -7.57 -20.56 -12.31
CA ILE A 115 -8.97 -20.49 -11.87
C ILE A 115 -9.01 -20.22 -10.36
N ASP A 116 -9.75 -19.18 -9.96
CA ASP A 116 -9.98 -18.83 -8.54
C ASP A 116 -11.07 -19.71 -7.91
N VAL A 117 -10.74 -20.98 -7.70
CA VAL A 117 -11.63 -21.97 -7.07
C VAL A 117 -11.98 -21.56 -5.64
N ALA A 118 -11.01 -21.00 -4.90
CA ALA A 118 -11.22 -20.56 -3.53
C ALA A 118 -12.28 -19.45 -3.42
N GLY A 119 -12.19 -18.41 -4.27
CA GLY A 119 -13.15 -17.31 -4.28
C GLY A 119 -14.57 -17.74 -4.67
N MET A 120 -14.70 -18.75 -5.54
CA MET A 120 -16.00 -19.34 -5.89
C MET A 120 -16.58 -20.22 -4.77
N ALA A 121 -15.72 -20.89 -3.99
CA ALA A 121 -16.14 -21.80 -2.93
C ALA A 121 -16.68 -21.07 -1.68
N ASN A 122 -16.11 -19.91 -1.34
CA ASN A 122 -16.53 -19.15 -0.17
C ASN A 122 -16.27 -17.65 -0.33
N PRO A 123 -17.26 -16.77 -0.04
CA PRO A 123 -17.06 -15.31 -0.06
C PRO A 123 -15.91 -14.81 0.82
N LYS A 124 -15.58 -15.51 1.92
CA LYS A 124 -14.45 -15.16 2.79
C LYS A 124 -13.09 -15.44 2.18
N LEU A 125 -13.05 -16.24 1.12
CA LEU A 125 -11.83 -16.59 0.40
C LEU A 125 -11.71 -15.79 -0.90
N GLN A 126 -12.43 -14.68 -1.07
CA GLN A 126 -12.26 -13.81 -2.25
C GLN A 126 -10.86 -13.19 -2.27
N ARG A 127 -10.35 -12.92 -3.47
CA ARG A 127 -9.05 -12.28 -3.64
C ARG A 127 -9.05 -10.87 -3.04
N THR A 128 -8.03 -10.57 -2.25
CA THR A 128 -7.77 -9.26 -1.63
C THR A 128 -6.43 -8.70 -2.10
N GLU A 129 -6.18 -7.42 -1.81
CA GLU A 129 -4.87 -6.80 -2.04
C GLU A 129 -3.79 -7.48 -1.18
N PRO A 130 -2.60 -7.75 -1.74
CA PRO A 130 -1.58 -8.56 -1.10
C PRO A 130 -0.91 -7.83 0.07
N HIS A 131 -0.98 -8.42 1.26
CA HIS A 131 -0.24 -7.96 2.44
C HIS A 131 1.15 -8.61 2.47
N ARG A 132 2.17 -7.89 1.99
CA ARG A 132 3.56 -8.39 1.95
C ARG A 132 4.42 -7.74 3.03
N PHE A 133 5.74 -7.96 2.97
CA PHE A 133 6.67 -7.48 4.00
C PHE A 133 6.60 -5.98 4.28
N GLY A 134 6.34 -5.15 3.27
CA GLY A 134 6.09 -3.72 3.48
C GLY A 134 4.91 -3.42 4.42
N SER A 135 3.82 -4.21 4.34
CA SER A 135 2.69 -4.10 5.27
C SER A 135 3.06 -4.55 6.68
N THR A 136 3.89 -5.58 6.83
CA THR A 136 4.39 -6.04 8.14
C THR A 136 5.28 -4.99 8.80
N LEU A 137 6.18 -4.37 8.03
CA LEU A 137 6.99 -3.24 8.50
C LEU A 137 6.10 -2.07 8.95
N GLY A 138 5.09 -1.71 8.16
CA GLY A 138 4.12 -0.67 8.52
C GLY A 138 3.30 -1.02 9.75
N HIS A 139 2.89 -2.28 9.91
CA HIS A 139 2.16 -2.79 11.09
C HIS A 139 2.98 -2.60 12.37
N TYR A 140 4.31 -2.75 12.30
CA TYR A 140 5.24 -2.52 13.40
C TYR A 140 5.79 -1.08 13.48
N GLY A 141 5.19 -0.13 12.77
CA GLY A 141 5.51 1.30 12.89
C GLY A 141 6.76 1.76 12.15
N VAL A 142 7.28 0.97 11.21
CA VAL A 142 8.37 1.41 10.32
C VAL A 142 7.79 2.37 9.27
N GLY A 143 8.31 3.60 9.21
CA GLY A 143 7.88 4.62 8.25
C GLY A 143 8.33 4.36 6.81
N TYR A 144 7.70 5.03 5.85
CA TYR A 144 7.94 4.86 4.41
C TYR A 144 9.30 5.37 3.90
N GLY A 145 10.00 6.21 4.68
CA GLY A 145 11.11 6.99 4.19
C GLY A 145 10.68 8.05 3.15
N PRO A 146 11.61 8.61 2.36
CA PRO A 146 11.28 9.53 1.29
C PRO A 146 10.51 8.85 0.16
N TYR A 147 9.49 9.53 -0.38
CA TYR A 147 8.81 9.09 -1.59
C TYR A 147 9.72 9.30 -2.81
N VAL A 148 9.74 8.31 -3.71
CA VAL A 148 10.53 8.34 -4.95
C VAL A 148 9.62 7.94 -6.11
N GLN A 149 9.57 8.79 -7.14
CA GLN A 149 8.95 8.48 -8.42
C GLN A 149 10.05 8.14 -9.42
N LEU A 150 10.10 6.89 -9.85
CA LEU A 150 11.03 6.43 -10.87
C LEU A 150 10.46 6.65 -12.28
N PRO A 151 11.32 6.84 -13.29
CA PRO A 151 10.91 6.83 -14.70
C PRO A 151 10.47 5.43 -15.17
#